data_AF-A0A2N0V5H8-F1
#
_entry.id   AF-A0A2N0V5H8-F1
#
_cell.length_a   1.000
_cell.length_b   1.000
_cell.length_c   1.000
_cell.angle_alpha   90.00
_cell.angle_beta   90.00
_cell.angle_gamma   90.00
#
_symmetry.space_group_name_H-M   'P 1'
#
loop_
_entity.id
_entity.type
_entity.pdbx_description
1 polymer ?
#
loop_
_entity_poly.entity_id
_entity_poly.type
_entity_poly.pdbx_seq_one_letter_code
_entity_poly.pdbx_strand_id
1 'polypeptide(L)' 'MNQDFWKTLHGWLHVAHSNDIQAKKRLLLELHRQLSDPGLRRDIQRILRLMDRELLARAEWAMYCIMQLR' A
#
# COMPACT_ATOMS: atom_id res chain seq x y z
N MET A 1 7.61 -9.83 -10.13
CA MET A 1 6.15 -9.72 -10.39
C MET A 1 5.91 -9.12 -11.77
N ASN A 2 4.87 -9.53 -12.49
CA ASN A 2 4.61 -9.09 -13.88
C ASN A 2 3.82 -7.76 -13.94
N GLN A 3 3.65 -7.21 -15.14
CA GLN A 3 2.98 -5.91 -15.36
C GLN A 3 1.50 -5.94 -14.94
N ASP A 4 0.79 -7.03 -15.20
CA ASP A 4 -0.64 -7.15 -14.88
C ASP A 4 -0.90 -7.18 -13.37
N PHE A 5 0.01 -7.77 -12.61
CA PHE A 5 0.00 -7.68 -11.15
C PHE A 5 0.06 -6.22 -10.69
N TRP A 6 0.99 -5.43 -11.22
CA TRP A 6 1.14 -4.03 -10.82
C TRP A 6 -0.09 -3.20 -11.19
N LYS A 7 -0.65 -3.40 -12.39
CA LYS A 7 -1.90 -2.75 -12.80
C LYS A 7 -3.05 -3.08 -11.84
N THR A 8 -3.21 -4.35 -11.50
CA THR A 8 -4.25 -4.81 -10.56
C THR A 8 -4.03 -4.21 -9.17
N LEU A 9 -2.79 -4.16 -8.68
CA LEU A 9 -2.47 -3.54 -7.40
C LEU A 9 -2.82 -2.05 -7.39
N HIS A 10 -2.46 -1.31 -8.44
CA HIS A 10 -2.81 0.11 -8.56
C HIS A 10 -4.33 0.33 -8.61
N GLY A 11 -5.04 -0.47 -9.41
CA GLY A 11 -6.51 -0.41 -9.47
C GLY A 11 -7.15 -0.71 -8.12
N TRP A 12 -6.65 -1.71 -7.40
CA TRP A 12 -7.13 -2.03 -6.05
C TRP A 12 -6.82 -0.91 -5.04
N LEU A 13 -5.61 -0.34 -5.06
CA LEU A 13 -5.25 0.78 -4.19
C LEU A 13 -6.19 1.96 -4.39
N HIS A 14 -6.62 2.24 -5.61
CA HIS A 14 -7.53 3.35 -5.90
C HIS A 14 -8.90 3.20 -5.22
N VAL A 15 -9.42 1.98 -5.08
CA VAL A 15 -10.79 1.74 -4.58
C VAL A 15 -10.84 1.22 -3.14
N ALA A 16 -9.75 0.65 -2.62
CA ALA A 16 -9.72 0.06 -1.28
C ALA A 16 -9.85 1.13 -0.18
N HIS A 17 -10.44 0.79 0.98
CA HIS A 17 -10.41 1.68 2.14
C HIS A 17 -9.03 1.66 2.82
N SER A 18 -8.70 2.74 3.53
CA SER A 18 -7.41 2.85 4.25
C SER A 18 -7.19 1.69 5.24
N ASN A 19 -8.27 1.21 5.88
CA ASN A 19 -8.20 0.07 6.79
C ASN A 19 -7.83 -1.24 6.08
N ASP A 20 -8.35 -1.46 4.87
CA ASP A 20 -8.02 -2.63 4.05
C ASP A 20 -6.56 -2.59 3.60
N ILE A 21 -6.08 -1.39 3.23
CA ILE A 21 -4.67 -1.17 2.88
C ILE A 21 -3.78 -1.47 4.07
N GLN A 22 -4.11 -0.98 5.27
CA GLN A 22 -3.35 -1.30 6.49
C GLN A 22 -3.39 -2.79 6.84
N ALA A 23 -4.55 -3.44 6.73
CA ALA A 23 -4.69 -4.87 6.98
C ALA A 23 -3.80 -5.69 6.03
N LYS A 24 -3.85 -5.40 4.73
CA LYS A 24 -3.03 -6.08 3.73
C LYS A 24 -1.53 -5.78 3.91
N LYS A 25 -1.18 -4.57 4.33
CA LYS A 25 0.20 -4.20 4.67
C LYS A 25 0.75 -5.05 5.82
N ARG A 26 -0.05 -5.29 6.88
CA ARG A 26 0.33 -6.19 7.99
C ARG A 26 0.62 -7.61 7.51
N LEU A 27 -0.23 -8.15 6.63
CA LEU A 27 -0.02 -9.47 6.04
C LEU A 27 1.27 -9.54 5.21
N LEU A 28 1.54 -8.50 4.40
CA LEU A 28 2.75 -8.44 3.58
C LEU A 28 4.03 -8.29 4.41
N LEU A 29 3.98 -7.59 5.54
CA LEU A 29 5.10 -7.48 6.47
C LEU A 29 5.44 -8.85 7.08
N GLU A 30 4.42 -9.63 7.43
CA GLU A 30 4.62 -10.99 7.95
C GLU A 30 5.19 -11.91 6.87
N LEU A 31 4.64 -11.88 5.66
CA LEU A 31 5.17 -12.61 4.52
C LEU A 31 6.64 -12.22 4.22
N HIS A 32 6.97 -10.92 4.27
CA HIS A 32 8.32 -10.45 4.01
C HIS A 32 9.36 -11.02 5.01
N ARG A 33 8.96 -11.29 6.26
CA ARG A 33 9.84 -11.92 7.27
C ARG A 33 10.14 -13.38 6.97
N GLN A 34 9.20 -14.08 6.34
CA GLN A 34 9.28 -15.51 6.08
C GLN A 34 9.93 -15.85 4.73
N LEU A 35 10.08 -14.86 3.84
CA LEU A 35 10.65 -15.08 2.51
C LEU A 35 12.18 -15.15 2.54
N SER A 36 12.72 -16.19 1.91
CA SER A 36 14.15 -16.35 1.66
C SER A 36 14.56 -15.83 0.28
N ASP A 37 13.62 -15.76 -0.68
CA ASP A 37 13.91 -15.32 -2.05
C ASP A 37 14.17 -13.80 -2.11
N PRO A 38 15.37 -13.35 -2.54
CA PRO A 38 15.72 -11.94 -2.59
C PRO A 38 14.89 -11.13 -3.58
N GLY A 39 14.45 -11.74 -4.69
CA GLY A 39 13.64 -11.09 -5.72
C GLY A 39 12.25 -10.74 -5.20
N LEU A 40 11.57 -11.72 -4.61
CA LEU A 40 10.27 -11.59 -3.97
C LEU A 40 10.32 -10.62 -2.79
N ARG A 41 11.38 -10.64 -1.97
CA ARG A 41 11.56 -9.64 -0.91
C ARG A 41 11.60 -8.22 -1.45
N ARG A 42 12.35 -7.97 -2.53
CA ARG A 42 12.42 -6.66 -3.18
C ARG A 42 11.06 -6.22 -3.73
N ASP A 43 10.33 -7.14 -4.35
CA ASP A 43 8.99 -6.85 -4.87
C ASP A 43 8.00 -6.55 -3.74
N ILE A 44 7.99 -7.30 -2.64
CA ILE A 44 7.16 -6.98 -1.47
C ILE A 44 7.54 -5.63 -0.86
N GLN A 45 8.83 -5.31 -0.73
CA GLN A 45 9.25 -3.98 -0.26
C GLN A 45 8.75 -2.86 -1.16
N ARG A 46 8.71 -3.07 -2.49
CA ARG A 46 8.11 -2.11 -3.42
C ARG A 46 6.61 -1.95 -3.17
N ILE A 47 5.88 -3.04 -2.98
CA ILE A 47 4.44 -2.99 -2.65
C ILE A 47 4.20 -2.23 -1.34
N LEU A 48 4.96 -2.55 -0.29
CA LEU A 48 4.84 -1.89 1.02
C LEU A 48 5.06 -0.37 0.91
N ARG A 49 6.07 0.06 0.15
CA ARG A 49 6.32 1.49 -0.10
C ARG A 49 5.20 2.18 -0.88
N LEU A 50 4.57 1.47 -1.83
CA LEU A 50 3.41 2.01 -2.55
C LEU A 50 2.20 2.18 -1.63
N MET A 51 1.93 1.20 -0.78
CA MET A 51 0.86 1.29 0.23
C MET A 51 1.10 2.43 1.22
N ASP A 52 2.35 2.65 1.64
CA ASP A 52 2.71 3.77 2.52
C ASP A 52 2.44 5.14 1.90
N ARG A 53 2.81 5.31 0.63
CA ARG A 53 2.55 6.56 -0.10
C ARG A 53 1.05 6.82 -0.25
N GLU A 54 0.27 5.79 -0.57
CA GLU A 54 -1.17 5.90 -0.70
C GLU A 54 -1.83 6.29 0.63
N LEU A 55 -1.44 5.64 1.73
CA LEU A 55 -1.96 5.97 3.05
C LEU A 55 -1.60 7.40 3.50
N LEU A 56 -0.36 7.83 3.22
CA LEU A 56 0.08 9.19 3.51
C LEU A 56 -0.74 10.22 2.73
N ALA A 57 -0.88 10.04 1.41
CA ALA A 57 -1.64 10.96 0.55
C ALA A 57 -3.10 11.11 1.01
N ARG A 58 -3.72 10.01 1.45
CA ARG A 58 -5.09 10.05 2.00
C ARG A 58 -5.17 10.77 3.33
N ALA A 59 -4.19 10.60 4.21
CA ALA A 59 -4.15 11.30 5.49
C ALA A 59 -3.96 12.81 5.28
N GLU A 60 -3.07 13.20 4.36
CA GLU A 60 -2.85 14.59 3.97
C GLU A 60 -4.13 15.21 3.39
N TRP A 61 -4.80 14.49 2.49
CA TRP A 61 -6.08 14.93 1.93
C TRP A 61 -7.16 15.10 2.99
N ALA A 62 -7.31 14.12 3.90
CA ALA A 62 -8.29 14.22 4.98
C ALA A 62 -8.00 15.43 5.88
N MET A 63 -6.74 15.70 6.20
CA MET A 63 -6.33 16.86 6.98
C MET A 63 -6.64 18.17 6.25
N TYR A 64 -6.35 18.24 4.95
CA TYR A 64 -6.69 19.38 4.12
C TYR A 64 -8.20 19.66 4.14
N CYS A 65 -9.04 18.64 3.95
CA CYS A 65 -10.49 18.78 4.01
C CYS A 65 -10.98 19.29 5.38
N ILE A 66 -10.39 18.83 6.48
CA ILE A 66 -10.73 19.30 7.84
C ILE A 66 -10.37 20.79 8.02
N MET A 67 -9.24 21.24 7.47
CA MET A 67 -8.81 22.64 7.55
C MET A 67 -9.74 23.59 6.77
N GLN A 68 -10.34 23.15 5.66
CA GLN A 68 -11.26 23.97 4.86
C GLN A 68 -12.66 24.12 5.50
N LEU A 69 -12.98 23.31 6.51
CA LEU A 69 -14.27 23.34 7.21
C LEU A 69 -14.26 24.21 8.48
N ARG A 70 -13.13 24.86 8.79
CA ARG A 70 -12.95 25.77 9.92
C ARG A 70 -12.90 27.21 9.45
#